data_AF-A0A2H9L4H5-F1
#
_entry.id   AF-A0A2H9L4H5-F1
#
_cell.length_a   1.000
_cell.length_b   1.000
_cell.length_c   1.000
_cell.angle_alpha   90.00
_cell.angle_beta   90.00
_cell.angle_gamma   90.00
#
_symmetry.space_group_name_H-M   'P 1'
#
loop_
_entity.id
_entity.type
_entity.pdbx_description
1 polymer ?
#
loop_
_entity_poly.entity_id
_entity_poly.type
_entity_poly.pdbx_seq_one_letter_code
_entity_poly.pdbx_strand_id
1 'polypeptide(L)' 'MKAKDYLKKSYEELNKELDVLQEKLMEERVKLKIGTKDDKKNQIRNVKRNIARILTVISQKKRDELAKSIIKK' A
#
# COMPACT_ATOMS: atom_id res chain seq x y z
N MET A 1 9.69 1.04 0.13
CA MET A 1 9.49 -0.41 0.38
C MET A 1 9.41 -1.15 -0.94
N LYS A 2 9.98 -2.36 -1.00
CA LYS A 2 9.87 -3.27 -2.13
C LYS A 2 8.64 -4.16 -1.93
N ALA A 3 8.08 -4.69 -3.02
CA ALA A 3 6.92 -5.58 -2.95
C ALA A 3 7.17 -6.84 -2.10
N LYS A 4 8.42 -7.34 -2.10
CA LYS A 4 8.85 -8.49 -1.30
C LYS A 4 8.63 -8.30 0.21
N ASP A 5 8.72 -7.06 0.69
CA ASP A 5 8.58 -6.75 2.11
C ASP A 5 7.13 -6.91 2.58
N TYR A 6 6.15 -6.67 1.68
CA TYR A 6 4.72 -6.81 1.97
C TYR A 6 4.21 -8.24 1.86
N LEU A 7 4.83 -9.08 1.00
CA LEU A 7 4.40 -10.47 0.84
C LEU A 7 4.47 -11.27 2.15
N LYS A 8 5.47 -10.98 2.98
CA LYS A 8 5.70 -11.67 4.25
C LYS A 8 4.72 -11.29 5.37
N LYS A 9 4.00 -10.19 5.23
CA LYS A 9 3.10 -9.65 6.27
C LYS A 9 1.74 -10.33 6.28
N SER A 10 1.07 -10.35 7.43
CA SER A 10 -0.31 -10.83 7.53
C SER A 10 -1.29 -9.86 6.84
N TYR A 11 -2.53 -10.30 6.59
CA TYR A 11 -3.56 -9.40 6.05
C TYR A 11 -3.86 -8.22 6.97
N GLU A 12 -3.89 -8.46 8.28
CA GLU A 12 -4.14 -7.42 9.27
C GLU A 12 -3.03 -6.36 9.26
N GLU A 13 -1.77 -6.80 9.19
CA GLU A 13 -0.62 -5.91 9.07
C GLU A 13 -0.67 -5.10 7.77
N LEU A 14 -1.04 -5.74 6.66
CA LEU A 14 -1.18 -5.07 5.37
C LEU A 14 -2.28 -4.01 5.38
N ASN A 15 -3.41 -4.27 6.04
CA ASN A 15 -4.50 -3.31 6.18
C ASN A 15 -4.10 -2.14 7.09
N LYS A 16 -3.49 -2.41 8.25
CA LYS A 16 -2.97 -1.36 9.14
C LYS A 16 -1.96 -0.45 8.43
N GLU A 17 -1.06 -1.03 7.64
CA GLU A 17 -0.11 -0.23 6.85
C GLU A 17 -0.75 0.53 5.70
N LEU A 18 -1.82 0.00 5.11
CA LEU A 18 -2.62 0.70 4.11
C LEU A 18 -3.20 1.98 4.71
N ASP A 19 -3.82 1.89 5.89
CA ASP A 19 -4.47 3.01 6.58
C ASP A 19 -3.44 4.11 6.89
N VAL A 20 -2.31 3.73 7.50
CA VAL A 20 -1.20 4.67 7.79
C VAL A 20 -0.68 5.35 6.53
N LEU A 21 -0.59 4.63 5.40
CA LEU A 21 -0.13 5.22 4.15
C LEU A 21 -1.19 6.14 3.51
N GLN A 22 -2.47 5.87 3.71
CA GLN A 22 -3.56 6.74 3.24
C GLN A 22 -3.60 8.04 4.03
N GLU A 23 -3.44 7.99 5.36
CA GLU A 23 -3.31 9.18 6.21
C GLU A 23 -2.12 10.04 5.79
N LYS A 24 -0.94 9.43 5.62
CA LYS A 24 0.25 10.12 5.09
C LYS A 24 0.00 10.73 3.71
N LEU A 25 -0.74 10.06 2.84
CA LEU A 25 -1.07 10.61 1.52
C LEU A 25 -1.95 11.86 1.66
N MET A 26 -2.89 11.86 2.60
CA MET A 26 -3.75 12.99 2.89
C MET A 26 -2.94 14.17 3.43
N GLU A 27 -2.07 13.95 4.41
CA GLU A 27 -1.18 14.97 4.95
C GLU A 27 -0.31 15.61 3.86
N GLU A 28 0.31 14.80 3.00
CA GLU A 28 1.15 15.29 1.91
C GLU A 28 0.36 16.07 0.86
N ARG A 29 -0.90 15.70 0.61
CA ARG A 29 -1.80 16.48 -0.26
C ARG A 29 -2.16 17.83 0.34
N VAL A 30 -2.39 17.88 1.67
CA VAL A 30 -2.65 19.14 2.38
C VAL A 30 -1.44 20.06 2.33
N LYS A 31 -0.23 19.53 2.61
CA LYS A 31 1.04 20.28 2.49
C LYS A 31 1.23 20.85 1.08
N LEU A 32 0.99 20.02 0.05
CA LEU A 32 1.07 20.47 -1.34
C LEU A 32 0.10 21.62 -1.63
N LYS A 33 -1.12 21.55 -1.09
CA LYS A 33 -2.16 22.57 -1.29
C LYS A 33 -1.82 23.90 -0.58
N ILE A 34 -1.19 23.83 0.58
CA ILE A 34 -0.75 25.01 1.36
C ILE A 34 0.46 25.69 0.71
N GLY A 35 1.15 25.02 -0.22
CA GLY A 35 2.29 25.59 -0.95
C GLY A 35 3.59 25.56 -0.15
N THR A 36 3.67 24.75 0.90
CA THR A 36 4.91 24.54 1.64
C THR A 36 5.96 23.94 0.70
N LYS A 37 7.08 24.66 0.50
CA LYS A 37 8.26 24.15 -0.24
C LYS A 37 8.92 23.05 0.59
N ASP A 38 8.34 21.86 0.56
CA ASP A 38 9.01 20.66 1.06
C ASP A 38 9.83 20.07 -0.10
N ASP A 39 11.15 19.94 0.07
CA ASP A 39 12.11 19.49 -0.96
C ASP A 39 11.85 18.07 -1.49
N LYS A 40 10.89 17.36 -0.90
CA LYS A 40 10.61 15.98 -1.22
C LYS A 40 9.56 15.84 -2.31
N LYS A 41 9.83 16.40 -3.50
CA LYS A 41 8.99 16.35 -4.73
C LYS A 41 8.43 14.94 -5.07
N ASN A 42 9.06 13.88 -4.59
CA ASN A 42 8.69 12.49 -4.88
C ASN A 42 7.91 11.76 -3.78
N GLN A 43 7.57 12.38 -2.64
CA GLN A 43 6.90 11.65 -1.54
C GLN A 43 5.51 11.16 -1.90
N ILE A 44 4.68 12.03 -2.46
CA ILE A 44 3.33 11.66 -2.92
C ILE A 44 3.40 10.47 -3.89
N ARG A 45 4.36 10.50 -4.84
CA ARG A 45 4.58 9.39 -5.79
C ARG A 45 4.99 8.10 -5.08
N ASN A 46 5.89 8.19 -4.10
CA ASN A 46 6.38 7.05 -3.35
C ASN A 46 5.27 6.42 -2.50
N VAL A 47 4.48 7.24 -1.80
CA VAL A 47 3.34 6.80 -0.99
C VAL A 47 2.28 6.13 -1.87
N LYS A 48 1.89 6.75 -3.00
CA LYS A 48 0.95 6.13 -3.98
C LYS A 48 1.45 4.77 -4.47
N ARG A 49 2.74 4.65 -4.80
CA ARG A 49 3.34 3.39 -5.24
C ARG A 49 3.35 2.34 -4.14
N ASN A 50 3.57 2.72 -2.88
CA ASN A 50 3.52 1.79 -1.76
C ASN A 50 2.09 1.28 -1.54
N ILE A 51 1.09 2.15 -1.56
CA ILE A 51 -0.34 1.77 -1.50
C ILE A 51 -0.68 0.78 -2.60
N ALA A 52 -0.33 1.09 -3.85
CA ALA A 52 -0.59 0.19 -4.99
C ALA A 52 0.06 -1.19 -4.80
N ARG A 53 1.27 -1.27 -4.24
CA ARG A 53 1.94 -2.54 -3.96
C ARG A 53 1.21 -3.36 -2.89
N ILE A 54 0.76 -2.73 -1.80
CA ILE A 54 -0.01 -3.40 -0.75
C ILE A 54 -1.30 -3.99 -1.32
N LEU A 55 -2.07 -3.18 -2.06
CA LEU A 55 -3.31 -3.63 -2.69
C LEU A 55 -3.08 -4.79 -3.67
N THR A 56 -1.98 -4.73 -4.43
CA THR A 56 -1.59 -5.82 -5.33
C THR A 56 -1.29 -7.10 -4.56
N VAL A 57 -0.55 -7.01 -3.45
CA VAL A 57 -0.23 -8.17 -2.61
C VAL A 57 -1.50 -8.76 -1.98
N ILE A 58 -2.41 -7.93 -1.46
CA ILE A 58 -3.69 -8.40 -0.92
C ILE A 58 -4.49 -9.13 -2.00
N SER A 59 -4.60 -8.54 -3.20
CA SER A 59 -5.31 -9.15 -4.33
C SER A 59 -4.67 -10.48 -4.77
N GLN A 60 -3.34 -10.54 -4.83
CA GLN A 60 -2.62 -11.78 -5.14
C GLN A 60 -2.94 -12.88 -4.14
N LYS A 61 -2.82 -12.59 -2.83
CA LYS A 61 -3.07 -13.60 -1.79
C LYS A 61 -4.52 -14.12 -1.82
N LYS A 62 -5.50 -13.23 -2.03
CA LYS A 62 -6.91 -13.63 -2.19
C LYS A 62 -7.12 -14.56 -3.39
N ARG A 63 -6.48 -14.27 -4.53
CA ARG A 63 -6.55 -15.13 -5.71
C ARG A 63 -5.88 -16.48 -5.49
N ASP A 64 -4.74 -16.51 -4.80
CA ASP A 64 -4.03 -17.75 -4.48
C ASP A 64 -4.83 -18.64 -3.52
N GLU A 65 -5.51 -18.05 -2.52
CA GLU A 65 -6.41 -18.76 -1.61
C GLU A 65 -7.63 -19.33 -2.34
N LEU A 66 -8.24 -18.54 -3.25
CA LEU A 66 -9.35 -19.00 -4.08
C LEU A 66 -8.92 -20.13 -5.03
N ALA A 67 -7.75 -20.03 -5.65
CA ALA A 67 -7.23 -21.09 -6.51
C ALA A 67 -7.01 -22.39 -5.74
N LYS A 68 -6.46 -22.30 -4.51
CA LYS A 68 -6.26 -23.46 -3.64
C LYS A 68 -7.59 -24.10 -3.20
N SER A 69 -8.62 -23.31 -2.93
CA SER A 69 -9.92 -23.85 -2.52
C SER A 69 -10.64 -24.57 -3.67
N ILE A 70 -10.46 -24.11 -4.91
CA ILE A 70 -11.00 -24.78 -6.11
C ILE A 70 -10.29 -26.11 -6.38
N ILE A 71 -8.95 -26.15 -6.28
CA ILE A 71 -8.17 -27.37 -6.56
C ILE A 71 -8.38 -28.46 -5.50
N LYS A 72 -8.71 -28.08 -4.25
CA LYS A 72 -8.97 -29.01 -3.16
C LYS A 72 -10.38 -29.64 -3.23
N LYS A 73 -11.26 -29.13 -4.09
CA LYS A 73 -12.64 -29.58 -4.27
C LYS A 73 -12.72 -30.62 -5.37
#